data_AF-A0A849IIT8-F1
#
_entry.id   AF-A0A849IIT8-F1
#
_cell.length_a   1.000
_cell.length_b   1.000
_cell.length_c   1.000
_cell.angle_alpha   90.00
_cell.angle_beta   90.00
_cell.angle_gamma   90.00
#
_symmetry.space_group_name_H-M   'P 1'
#
loop_
_entity.id
_entity.type
_entity.pdbx_description
1 polymer ?
#
loop_
_entity_poly.entity_id
_entity_poly.type
_entity_poly.pdbx_seq_one_letter_code
_entity_poly.pdbx_strand_id
1 'polypeptide(L)'
;MDALKTSGDVLFILLGAIMVLAMHAGFAFLELGTVRKKNQINALVKIMADFAVSTIAYFFIGYGIAYGIHFMTGADQLVAKSGYELV
;
A
#
# COMPACT_ATOMS: atom_id res chain seq x y z
N MET A 1 17.28 9.14 -23.44
CA MET A 1 17.05 7.70 -23.22
C MET A 1 16.73 7.39 -21.76
N ASP A 2 17.10 8.27 -20.82
CA ASP A 2 16.88 8.06 -19.39
C ASP A 2 15.41 8.18 -18.98
N ALA A 3 14.64 9.09 -19.58
CA ALA A 3 13.20 9.22 -19.30
C ALA A 3 12.41 7.94 -19.60
N LEU A 4 12.76 7.19 -20.66
CA LEU A 4 12.10 5.92 -20.97
C LEU A 4 12.46 4.82 -19.96
N LYS A 5 13.67 4.84 -19.41
CA LYS A 5 14.09 3.93 -18.33
C LYS A 5 13.32 4.22 -17.05
N THR A 6 13.27 5.49 -16.62
CA THR A 6 12.52 5.91 -15.43
C THR A 6 11.05 5.50 -15.52
N SER A 7 10.38 5.72 -16.66
CA SER A 7 8.99 5.31 -16.84
C SER A 7 8.78 3.80 -16.77
N GLY A 8 9.74 3.01 -17.29
CA GLY A 8 9.71 1.55 -17.22
C GLY A 8 9.86 1.02 -15.79
N ASP A 9 10.78 1.59 -15.02
CA ASP A 9 11.02 1.22 -13.62
C ASP A 9 9.80 1.54 -12.74
N VAL A 10 9.20 2.72 -12.93
CA VAL A 10 7.96 3.12 -12.22
C VAL A 10 6.82 2.16 -12.54
N LEU A 11 6.65 1.79 -13.82
CA LEU A 11 5.61 0.84 -14.23
C LEU A 11 5.83 -0.54 -13.59
N PHE A 12 7.07 -1.02 -13.55
CA PHE A 12 7.42 -2.30 -12.92
C PHE A 12 7.09 -2.30 -11.42
N ILE A 13 7.48 -1.25 -10.70
CA ILE A 13 7.20 -1.11 -9.26
C ILE A 13 5.69 -0.99 -9.01
N LEU A 14 4.97 -0.24 -9.85
CA LEU A 14 3.52 -0.09 -9.73
C LEU A 14 2.78 -1.42 -9.94
N LEU A 15 3.19 -2.20 -10.94
CA LEU A 15 2.66 -3.56 -11.16
C LEU A 15 2.94 -4.46 -9.95
N GLY A 16 4.15 -4.39 -9.39
CA GLY A 16 4.51 -5.10 -8.17
C GLY A 16 3.60 -4.71 -6.99
N ALA A 17 3.35 -3.41 -6.79
CA ALA A 17 2.45 -2.92 -5.75
C ALA A 17 1.00 -3.41 -5.94
N ILE A 18 0.50 -3.46 -7.19
CA ILE A 18 -0.83 -4.00 -7.50
C ILE A 18 -0.91 -5.50 -7.18
N MET A 19 0.15 -6.27 -7.47
CA MET A 19 0.19 -7.69 -7.13
C MET A 19 0.18 -7.91 -5.60
N VAL A 20 0.91 -7.10 -4.85
CA VAL A 20 0.89 -7.13 -3.37
C VAL A 20 -0.48 -6.72 -2.83
N LEU A 21 -1.14 -5.73 -3.44
CA LEU A 21 -2.51 -5.36 -3.09
C LEU A 21 -3.47 -6.55 -3.28
N ALA A 22 -3.35 -7.27 -4.41
CA ALA A 22 -4.17 -8.45 -4.69
C ALA A 22 -3.99 -9.59 -3.66
N MET A 23 -2.88 -9.62 -2.92
CA MET A 23 -2.64 -10.59 -1.84
C MET A 23 -3.69 -10.49 -0.73
N HIS A 24 -4.20 -9.29 -0.43
CA HIS A 24 -5.25 -9.10 0.59
C HIS A 24 -6.56 -9.79 0.19
N ALA A 25 -6.92 -9.74 -1.09
CA ALA A 25 -8.07 -10.47 -1.63
C ALA A 25 -7.83 -11.98 -1.59
N GLY A 26 -6.61 -12.43 -1.91
CA GLY A 26 -6.20 -13.83 -1.80
C GLY A 26 -6.36 -14.38 -0.38
N PHE A 27 -5.87 -13.65 0.62
CA PHE A 27 -6.06 -14.02 2.03
C PHE A 27 -7.52 -14.00 2.46
N ALA A 28 -8.28 -13.00 2.02
CA ALA A 28 -9.71 -12.95 2.28
C ALA A 28 -10.41 -14.23 1.80
N PHE A 29 -10.13 -14.70 0.59
CA PHE A 29 -10.76 -15.92 0.08
C PHE A 29 -10.32 -17.20 0.81
N LEU A 30 -9.06 -17.29 1.24
CA LEU A 30 -8.57 -18.43 2.03
C LEU A 30 -9.17 -18.47 3.43
N GLU A 31 -9.24 -17.33 4.13
CA GLU A 31 -9.82 -17.23 5.47
C GLU A 31 -11.32 -17.47 5.43
N LEU A 32 -12.02 -16.91 4.43
CA LEU A 32 -13.47 -17.14 4.26
C LEU A 32 -13.80 -18.58 3.87
N GLY A 33 -12.97 -19.21 3.05
CA GLY A 33 -13.15 -20.61 2.64
C GLY A 33 -13.00 -21.61 3.79
N THR A 34 -12.23 -21.26 4.83
CA THR A 34 -11.98 -22.13 6.00
C THR A 34 -12.95 -21.86 7.16
N VAL A 35 -13.60 -20.70 7.20
CA VAL A 35 -14.57 -20.33 8.24
C VAL A 35 -15.97 -20.89 7.95
N ARG A 36 -16.68 -21.31 9.00
CA ARG A 36 -18.08 -21.78 8.91
C ARG A 36 -18.96 -20.71 8.27
N LYS A 37 -19.88 -21.11 7.37
CA LYS A 37 -20.78 -20.18 6.64
C LYS A 37 -21.39 -19.07 7.47
N LYS A 38 -21.91 -19.39 8.67
CA LYS A 38 -22.53 -18.41 9.57
C LYS A 38 -21.61 -17.27 10.04
N ASN A 39 -20.29 -17.47 9.99
CA ASN A 39 -19.29 -16.50 10.45
C ASN A 39 -18.46 -15.89 9.31
N GLN A 40 -18.70 -16.26 8.04
CA GLN A 40 -17.93 -15.77 6.89
C GLN A 40 -18.02 -14.24 6.76
N ILE A 41 -19.22 -13.66 6.88
CA ILE A 41 -19.39 -12.20 6.78
C ILE A 41 -18.58 -11.48 7.86
N ASN A 42 -18.56 -12.02 9.09
CA ASN A 42 -17.80 -11.40 10.17
C ASN A 42 -16.28 -11.47 9.94
N ALA A 43 -15.78 -12.56 9.34
CA ALA A 43 -14.38 -12.66 8.93
C ALA A 43 -14.05 -11.68 7.80
N LEU A 44 -14.92 -11.56 6.80
CA LEU A 44 -14.71 -10.65 5.65
C LEU A 44 -14.62 -9.20 6.10
N VAL A 45 -15.55 -8.76 6.95
CA VAL A 45 -15.57 -7.39 7.49
C VAL A 45 -14.29 -7.10 8.27
N LYS A 46 -13.77 -8.07 9.00
CA LYS A 46 -12.52 -7.90 9.76
C LYS A 46 -11.34 -7.62 8.84
N ILE A 47 -11.19 -8.38 7.76
CA ILE A 47 -10.10 -8.22 6.78
C ILE A 47 -10.24 -6.89 6.03
N MET A 48 -11.46 -6.50 5.65
CA MET A 48 -11.70 -5.20 5.01
C MET A 48 -11.40 -4.02 5.93
N ALA A 49 -11.80 -4.12 7.20
CA ALA A 49 -11.51 -3.10 8.20
C ALA A 49 -10.00 -2.99 8.47
N ASP A 50 -9.31 -4.13 8.58
CA ASP A 50 -7.85 -4.17 8.76
C ASP A 50 -7.12 -3.53 7.57
N PHE A 51 -7.50 -3.89 6.34
CA PHE A 51 -6.94 -3.27 5.13
C PHE A 51 -7.17 -1.76 5.08
N ALA A 52 -8.38 -1.28 5.40
CA ALA A 52 -8.69 0.15 5.37
C ALA A 52 -7.93 0.93 6.45
N VAL A 53 -7.92 0.42 7.68
CA VAL A 53 -7.26 1.10 8.81
C VAL A 53 -5.74 1.05 8.66
N SER A 54 -5.16 -0.07 8.23
CA SER A 54 -3.71 -0.18 7.98
C SER A 54 -3.25 0.76 6.86
N THR A 55 -4.02 0.91 5.79
CA THR A 55 -3.70 1.86 4.71
C THR A 55 -3.62 3.30 5.23
N ILE A 56 -4.61 3.73 6.02
CA ILE A 56 -4.64 5.07 6.62
C ILE A 56 -3.50 5.24 7.63
N ALA A 57 -3.29 4.27 8.51
CA ALA A 57 -2.23 4.30 9.51
C ALA A 57 -0.83 4.34 8.88
N TYR A 58 -0.60 3.56 7.82
CA TYR A 58 0.64 3.56 7.08
C TYR A 58 0.87 4.91 6.39
N PHE A 59 -0.17 5.50 5.78
CA PHE A 59 -0.05 6.79 5.11
C PHE A 59 0.38 7.93 6.07
N PHE A 60 -0.23 8.03 7.24
CA PHE A 60 0.03 9.14 8.17
C PHE A 60 1.24 8.92 9.09
N ILE A 61 1.47 7.68 9.51
CA ILE A 61 2.48 7.35 10.55
C ILE A 61 3.55 6.43 9.97
N GLY A 62 3.15 5.33 9.33
CA GLY A 62 4.08 4.31 8.85
C GLY A 62 5.10 4.84 7.85
N TYR A 63 4.67 5.70 6.92
CA TYR A 63 5.52 6.29 5.90
C TYR A 63 6.62 7.17 6.51
N GLY A 64 6.25 7.97 7.52
CA GLY A 64 7.20 8.81 8.25
C GLY A 64 8.19 8.01 9.07
N ILE A 65 7.80 6.86 9.61
CA ILE A 65 8.72 5.96 10.33
C ILE A 65 9.65 5.24 9.35
N ALA A 66 9.14 4.77 8.21
CA ALA A 66 9.89 3.97 7.26
C ALA A 66 10.91 4.79 6.45
N TYR A 67 10.51 5.99 6.01
CA TYR A 67 11.30 6.82 5.11
C TYR A 67 11.77 8.14 5.74
N GLY A 68 11.40 8.43 7.00
CA GLY A 68 11.78 9.65 7.70
C GLY A 68 11.07 10.92 7.21
N ILE A 69 10.04 10.78 6.37
CA ILE A 69 9.33 11.90 5.74
C ILE A 69 7.90 11.95 6.30
N HIS A 70 7.59 13.03 7.00
CA HIS A 70 6.26 13.23 7.57
C HIS A 70 5.31 13.88 6.56
N PHE A 71 4.03 13.55 6.65
CA PHE A 71 2.98 14.17 5.82
C PHE A 71 2.95 15.71 5.93
N MET A 72 3.44 16.25 7.06
CA MET A 72 3.50 17.70 7.34
C MET A 72 4.80 18.37 6.82
N THR A 73 5.68 17.64 6.12
CA THR A 73 6.88 18.23 5.50
C THR A 73 6.47 19.16 4.35
N GLY A 74 7.05 20.36 4.29
CA GLY A 74 6.70 21.38 3.30
C GLY A 74 6.88 20.89 1.86
N ALA A 75 5.94 21.24 0.97
CA ALA A 75 5.94 20.84 -0.44
C ALA A 75 7.25 21.22 -1.15
N ASP A 76 7.87 22.32 -0.74
CA ASP A 76 9.14 22.83 -1.27
C ASP A 76 10.29 21.83 -1.07
N GLN A 77 10.29 21.09 0.06
CA GLN A 77 11.32 20.09 0.38
C GLN A 77 11.09 18.77 -0.36
N LEU A 78 9.83 18.42 -0.67
CA LEU A 78 9.47 17.21 -1.42
C LEU A 78 9.76 17.36 -2.92
N VAL A 79 9.52 18.56 -3.46
CA VAL A 79 9.75 18.89 -4.88
C VAL A 79 11.25 19.07 -5.19
N ALA A 80 12.04 19.59 -4.25
CA ALA A 80 13.48 19.78 -4.44
C ALA A 80 14.27 18.49 -4.73
N LYS A 81 13.74 17.32 -4.35
CA LYS A 81 14.37 16.01 -4.57
C LYS A 81 13.64 15.13 -5.60
N SER A 82 12.68 15.68 -6.33
CA SER A 82 11.90 14.97 -7.37
C SER A 82 11.23 13.66 -6.93
N GLY A 83 11.01 13.47 -5.62
CA GLY A 83 10.40 12.25 -5.08
C GLY A 83 11.23 10.96 -5.21
N TYR A 84 12.51 11.03 -5.59
CA TYR A 84 13.36 9.83 -5.76
C TYR A 84 13.67 9.12 -4.44
N GLU A 85 13.62 9.82 -3.30
CA GLU A 85 13.78 9.21 -1.97
C GLU A 85 12.49 8.58 -1.44
N LEU A 86 11.38 8.70 -2.18
CA LEU A 86 10.08 8.13 -1.82
C LEU A 86 9.87 6.70 -2.35
N VAL A 87 10.83 6.19 -3.13
CA VAL A 87 10.83 4.87 -3.81
C VAL A 87 12.00 4.02 -3.32
#